data_AF-A0A2S5LMH0-F1
#
_entry.id   AF-A0A2S5LMH0-F1
#
_cell.length_a   1.000
_cell.length_b   1.000
_cell.length_c   1.000
_cell.angle_alpha   90.00
_cell.angle_beta   90.00
_cell.angle_gamma   90.00
#
_symmetry.space_group_name_H-M   'P 1'
#
loop_
_entity.id
_entity.type
_entity.pdbx_description
1 polymer ?
#
loop_
_entity_poly.entity_id
_entity_poly.type
_entity_poly.pdbx_seq_one_letter_code
_entity_poly.pdbx_strand_id
1 'polypeptide(L)' 'ATRADFQAYAKSKGASDLMIPAEVMIVEQVPLLGSGKLDFAAVTKMVRERGRYILPNPRLPNGLQGRIDGNAAASA' A
#
# COMPACT_ATOMS: atom_id res chain seq x y z
N ALA A 1 -2.02 12.69 9.35
CA ALA A 1 -0.70 12.20 9.77
C ALA A 1 0.08 11.76 8.54
N THR A 2 1.27 12.29 8.30
CA THR A 2 2.12 11.93 7.16
C THR A 2 2.95 10.66 7.45
N ARG A 3 3.59 10.08 6.43
CA ARG A 3 4.57 8.98 6.61
C ARG A 3 5.73 9.39 7.53
N ALA A 4 6.20 10.64 7.43
CA ALA A 4 7.28 11.15 8.26
C ALA A 4 6.86 11.20 9.74
N ASP A 5 5.63 11.64 10.01
CA ASP A 5 5.09 11.68 11.38
C ASP A 5 5.01 10.27 11.98
N PHE A 6 4.53 9.30 11.19
CA PHE A 6 4.47 7.89 11.61
C PHE A 6 5.87 7.32 11.88
N GLN A 7 6.83 7.62 11.00
CA GLN A 7 8.22 7.18 11.15
C GLN A 7 8.85 7.75 12.43
N ALA A 8 8.69 9.04 12.70
CA ALA A 8 9.21 9.66 13.93
C ALA A 8 8.58 9.04 15.19
N TYR A 9 7.26 8.85 15.18
CA TYR A 9 6.55 8.18 16.27
C TYR A 9 7.04 6.74 16.49
N ALA A 10 7.12 5.92 15.43
CA ALA A 10 7.55 4.53 15.53
C ALA A 10 8.97 4.41 16.10
N LYS A 11 9.90 5.27 15.66
CA LYS A 11 11.27 5.33 16.20
C LYS A 11 11.28 5.66 17.70
N SER A 12 10.48 6.64 18.11
CA SER A 12 10.34 6.99 19.54
C SER A 12 9.77 5.85 20.39
N LYS A 13 9.11 4.86 19.78
CA LYS A 13 8.60 3.64 20.43
C LYS A 13 9.55 2.46 20.33
N GLY A 14 10.77 2.66 19.84
CA GLY A 14 11.80 1.64 19.75
C GLY A 14 11.69 0.74 18.51
N ALA A 15 10.88 1.11 17.51
CA ALA A 15 10.87 0.39 16.24
C ALA A 15 12.20 0.56 15.52
N SER A 16 12.78 -0.54 15.05
CA SER A 16 13.96 -0.49 14.17
C SER A 16 13.58 0.00 12.77
N ASP A 17 14.54 0.51 12.01
CA ASP A 17 14.28 1.05 10.66
C ASP A 17 13.61 0.03 9.72
N LEU A 18 13.92 -1.27 9.88
CA LEU A 18 13.30 -2.35 9.10
C LEU A 18 11.82 -2.60 9.43
N MET A 19 11.37 -2.24 10.64
CA MET A 19 9.96 -2.37 11.04
C MET A 19 9.11 -1.22 10.51
N ILE A 20 9.73 -0.14 10.01
CA ILE A 20 9.02 1.03 9.52
C ILE A 20 8.60 0.79 8.07
N PRO A 21 7.30 0.90 7.74
CA PRO A 21 6.83 0.58 6.41
C PRO A 21 7.36 1.56 5.36
N ALA A 22 7.54 1.06 4.13
CA ALA A 22 7.92 1.88 3.00
C ALA A 22 6.83 2.91 2.63
N GLU A 23 5.56 2.60 2.89
CA GLU A 23 4.41 3.47 2.59
C GLU A 23 3.40 3.47 3.74
N VAL A 24 2.75 4.62 3.96
CA VAL A 24 1.63 4.76 4.90
C VAL A 24 0.46 5.37 4.14
N MET A 25 -0.65 4.63 4.10
CA MET A 25 -1.87 5.05 3.42
C MET A 25 -2.91 5.49 4.45
N ILE A 26 -3.32 6.76 4.40
CA ILE A 26 -4.46 7.25 5.19
C ILE A 26 -5.74 6.96 4.42
N VAL A 27 -6.68 6.28 5.08
CA VAL A 27 -8.00 5.95 4.54
C VAL A 27 -9.05 6.46 5.51
N GLU A 28 -10.23 6.82 4.99
CA GLU A 28 -11.36 7.23 5.83
C GLU A 28 -11.96 6.04 6.57
N GLN A 29 -11.99 4.87 5.92
CA GLN A 29 -12.53 3.64 6.49
C GLN A 29 -11.66 2.43 6.11
N VAL A 30 -11.48 1.54 7.08
CA VAL A 30 -10.84 0.24 6.88
C VAL A 30 -11.90 -0.77 6.43
N PRO A 31 -11.72 -1.51 5.32
CA PRO A 31 -12.63 -2.56 4.91
C PRO A 31 -12.70 -3.70 5.93
N LEU A 32 -13.91 -4.05 6.35
CA LEU A 32 -14.17 -5.12 7.31
C LEU A 32 -15.20 -6.10 6.73
N LEU A 33 -15.10 -7.36 7.15
CA LEU A 33 -16.14 -8.36 6.98
C LEU A 33 -17.35 -8.01 7.87
N GLY A 34 -18.51 -8.61 7.61
CA GLY A 34 -19.71 -8.42 8.46
C GLY A 34 -19.51 -8.78 9.94
N SER A 35 -18.49 -9.58 10.27
CA SER A 35 -18.08 -9.88 11.64
C SER A 35 -17.17 -8.82 12.29
N GLY A 36 -16.86 -7.73 11.60
CA GLY A 36 -15.94 -6.68 12.04
C GLY A 36 -14.44 -7.02 11.92
N LYS A 37 -14.09 -8.18 11.35
CA LYS A 37 -12.70 -8.58 11.10
C LYS A 37 -12.19 -7.92 9.82
N LEU A 38 -10.88 -7.76 9.70
CA LEU A 38 -10.26 -7.16 8.51
C LEU A 38 -10.58 -7.96 7.23
N ASP A 39 -11.08 -7.27 6.21
CA ASP A 39 -11.27 -7.85 4.88
C ASP A 39 -10.02 -7.61 4.03
N PHE A 40 -9.12 -8.59 4.01
CA PHE A 40 -7.88 -8.50 3.25
C PHE A 40 -8.08 -8.41 1.73
N ALA A 41 -9.16 -9.00 1.19
CA ALA A 41 -9.44 -8.96 -0.24
C ALA A 41 -9.88 -7.55 -0.65
N ALA A 42 -10.79 -6.95 0.11
CA ALA A 42 -11.23 -5.58 -0.11
C ALA A 42 -10.10 -4.56 0.12
N VAL A 43 -9.26 -4.74 1.15
CA VAL A 43 -8.05 -3.91 1.36
C VAL A 43 -7.11 -4.01 0.16
N THR A 44 -6.86 -5.22 -0.35
CA THR A 44 -5.98 -5.42 -1.51
C THR A 44 -6.52 -4.69 -2.74
N LYS A 45 -7.84 -4.77 -2.98
CA LYS A 45 -8.50 -4.06 -4.07
C LYS A 45 -8.36 -2.54 -3.90
N MET A 46 -8.69 -2.01 -2.71
CA MET A 46 -8.56 -0.59 -2.37
C MET A 46 -7.14 -0.04 -2.62
N VAL A 47 -6.10 -0.80 -2.22
CA VAL A 47 -4.71 -0.39 -2.43
C VAL A 47 -4.34 -0.37 -3.92
N ARG A 48 -4.79 -1.38 -4.70
CA ARG A 48 -4.52 -1.46 -6.15
C ARG A 48 -5.18 -0.32 -6.92
N GLU A 49 -6.44 0.00 -6.60
CA GLU A 49 -7.22 1.03 -7.30
C GLU A 49 -6.70 2.44 -7.07
N ARG A 50 -6.02 2.69 -5.95
CA ARG A 50 -5.44 4.01 -5.63
C ARG A 50 -4.22 4.36 -6.51
N GLY A 51 -3.76 3.45 -7.38
CA GLY A 51 -2.71 3.70 -8.37
C GLY A 51 -1.31 3.94 -7.78
N ARG A 52 -1.12 3.61 -6.50
CA ARG A 52 0.12 3.86 -5.75
C ARG A 52 0.80 2.59 -5.26
N TYR A 53 0.54 1.44 -5.88
CA TYR A 53 1.34 0.24 -5.64
C TYR A 53 2.76 0.43 -6.20
N ILE A 54 3.58 1.21 -5.50
CA ILE A 54 4.99 1.38 -5.79
C ILE A 54 5.69 0.21 -5.10
N LEU A 55 5.84 -0.89 -5.83
CA LEU A 55 6.83 -1.88 -5.43
C LEU A 55 8.19 -1.16 -5.27
N PRO A 56 9.01 -1.51 -4.27
CA PRO A 56 10.35 -0.94 -4.13
C PRO A 56 11.20 -1.12 -5.40
N ASN A 57 10.80 -2.07 -6.25
CA ASN A 57 11.17 -2.19 -7.65
C ASN A 57 9.92 -2.57 -8.45
N PRO A 58 9.49 -1.83 -9.50
CA PRO A 58 8.41 -2.30 -10.36
C PRO A 58 8.86 -3.61 -11.02
N ARG A 59 8.45 -4.76 -10.48
CA ARG A 59 8.57 -6.02 -11.18
C ARG A 59 7.27 -6.20 -11.94
N LEU A 60 7.32 -5.98 -13.24
CA LEU A 60 6.33 -6.60 -14.12
C LEU A 60 6.41 -8.12 -13.93
N PRO A 61 5.30 -8.87 -14.05
CA PRO A 61 5.43 -10.29 -14.35
C PRO A 61 6.32 -10.38 -15.59
N ASN A 62 7.46 -11.05 -15.47
CA ASN A 62 8.57 -11.16 -16.45
C ASN A 62 9.73 -10.14 -16.32
N GLY A 63 9.84 -9.40 -15.21
CA GLY A 63 11.13 -8.79 -14.80
C GLY A 63 11.57 -7.51 -15.54
N LEU A 64 10.69 -6.84 -16.29
CA LEU A 64 10.96 -5.49 -16.81
C LEU A 64 10.49 -4.42 -15.82
N GLN A 65 11.31 -3.39 -15.62
CA GLN A 65 11.04 -2.27 -14.71
C GLN A 65 10.20 -1.19 -15.41
N GLY A 66 8.89 -1.41 -15.51
CA GLY A 66 7.94 -0.45 -16.09
C GLY A 66 7.10 0.23 -15.01
N ARG A 67 6.90 1.55 -15.12
CA ARG A 67 5.91 2.28 -14.32
C ARG A 67 4.56 1.60 -14.57
N ILE A 68 3.90 1.08 -13.54
CA ILE A 68 2.51 0.63 -13.69
C ILE A 68 1.65 1.90 -13.69
N ASP A 69 1.50 2.49 -14.87
CA ASP A 69 0.35 3.31 -15.20
C ASP A 69 -0.86 2.37 -15.26
N GLY A 70 -1.76 2.52 -14.29
CA GLY A 70 -2.93 1.65 -14.08
C GLY A 70 -4.00 1.69 -15.20
N ASN A 71 -3.59 1.69 -16.47
CA ASN A 71 -4.44 1.75 -17.66
C ASN A 71 -4.26 0.53 -18.61
N ALA A 72 -3.63 -0.57 -18.19
CA ALA A 72 -3.46 -1.74 -19.04
C ALA A 72 -4.72 -2.65 -19.15
N ALA A 73 -5.92 -2.09 -18.97
CA ALA A 73 -7.19 -2.79 -19.16
C ALA A 73 -8.31 -1.83 -19.61
N ALA A 74 -8.09 -1.12 -20.72
CA ALA A 74 -9.14 -0.44 -21.47
C ALA A 74 -8.72 -0.30 -22.95
N SER A 75 -8.49 -1.42 -23.63
CA SER A 75 -8.40 -1.45 -25.09
C SER A 75 -8.78 -2.83 -25.62
N ALA A 76 -10.08 -3.02 -25.80
CA ALA A 76 -10.71 -3.86 -26.82
C ALA A 76 -12.04 -3.18 -27.19
#